data_AF-A0A4P7SR27-F1
#
_entry.id   AF-A0A4P7SR27-F1
#
_cell.length_a   1.000
_cell.length_b   1.000
_cell.length_c   1.000
_cell.angle_alpha   90.00
_cell.angle_beta   90.00
_cell.angle_gamma   90.00
#
_symmetry.space_group_name_H-M   'P 1'
#
loop_
_entity.id
_entity.type
_entity.pdbx_description
1 polymer ?
#
loop_
_entity_poly.entity_id
_entity_poly.type
_entity_poly.pdbx_seq_one_letter_code
_entity_poly.pdbx_strand_id
1 'polypeptide(L)'
;MPDGPGRVLDSAAPSRAVPNGAVPNGASLNGARVLVARSPDRAGELVAALRRVGAEPLLLPLIDFELARDQHSLDVAFDALGAGAYTWLVVSSVTTVQALEAKAAERGVGLSAWLPGSLQVATIGPATRRFLEARGIAVDLAPTGPQSGAGLLDIWPEGQGRVLLPQADIADPRLRRGLAARGASVQVITAYHTVDYPADPSRSLSAGWPPAAGPGTGIPAAVLTAAQAKAEIGAGGLQAVVAASPSAARRIHADLAPLGDCRFVAIGRSTAAQAESLGLAVASVADAPTASGLVAAVVQALAPGQSPPRPGAAPHPPTAHPPAAHRSAAGHLSKDRP
;
A
#
# COMPACT_ATOMS: atom_id res chain seq x y z
N MET A 1 -43.46 40.01 21.18
CA MET A 1 -44.59 39.43 21.95
C MET A 1 -45.88 39.81 21.25
N PRO A 2 -46.79 38.88 20.91
CA PRO A 2 -46.84 37.43 21.20
C PRO A 2 -46.44 36.58 19.96
N ASP A 3 -45.73 35.46 20.07
CA ASP A 3 -46.06 34.08 20.53
C ASP A 3 -46.68 33.15 19.45
N GLY A 4 -45.93 32.07 19.13
CA GLY A 4 -46.16 31.06 18.06
C GLY A 4 -47.18 29.96 18.41
N PRO A 5 -47.04 28.67 17.98
CA PRO A 5 -45.92 27.95 17.36
C PRO A 5 -46.30 27.28 16.00
N GLY A 6 -45.37 26.96 15.09
CA GLY A 6 -44.44 25.83 15.16
C GLY A 6 -44.73 24.81 14.04
N ARG A 7 -44.06 24.94 12.89
CA ARG A 7 -44.05 23.89 11.85
C ARG A 7 -42.65 23.28 11.79
N VAL A 8 -42.60 22.02 12.18
CA VAL A 8 -41.43 21.15 12.32
C VAL A 8 -40.80 20.96 10.95
N LEU A 9 -39.54 21.39 10.81
CA LEU A 9 -38.65 20.97 9.75
C LEU A 9 -38.24 19.51 10.02
N ASP A 10 -38.41 18.66 9.01
CA ASP A 10 -37.96 17.27 9.02
C ASP A 10 -36.46 17.22 9.34
N SER A 11 -36.15 16.77 10.55
CA SER A 11 -34.81 16.46 11.03
C SER A 11 -34.35 15.18 10.34
N ALA A 12 -33.63 15.32 9.23
CA ALA A 12 -32.82 14.25 8.71
C ALA A 12 -31.79 13.86 9.79
N ALA A 13 -31.92 12.64 10.29
CA ALA A 13 -31.05 12.08 11.31
C ALA A 13 -29.57 12.30 10.95
N PRO A 14 -28.71 12.74 11.89
CA PRO A 14 -27.29 12.84 11.61
C PRO A 14 -26.75 11.45 11.29
N SER A 15 -26.26 11.30 10.06
CA SER A 15 -25.47 10.17 9.61
C SER A 15 -24.40 9.90 10.66
N ARG A 16 -24.45 8.72 11.30
CA ARG A 16 -23.45 8.27 12.27
C ARG A 16 -22.10 8.26 11.58
N ALA A 17 -21.31 9.30 11.83
CA ALA A 17 -19.89 9.30 11.56
C ALA A 17 -19.30 8.05 12.25
N VAL A 18 -18.76 7.14 11.43
CA VAL A 18 -18.03 5.96 11.91
C VAL A 18 -16.70 6.48 12.49
N PRO A 19 -16.39 6.22 13.77
CA PRO A 19 -15.17 6.76 14.37
C PRO A 19 -13.93 6.05 13.81
N ASN A 20 -12.91 6.89 13.53
CA ASN A 20 -11.53 6.57 13.17
C ASN A 20 -11.02 5.22 13.69
N GLY A 21 -10.58 4.34 12.76
CA GLY A 21 -9.36 3.52 12.81
C GLY A 21 -8.98 2.75 14.10
N ALA A 22 -9.87 2.66 15.08
CA ALA A 22 -9.66 1.98 16.33
C ALA A 22 -10.10 0.52 16.17
N VAL A 23 -9.24 -0.40 16.58
CA VAL A 23 -9.63 -1.80 16.74
C VAL A 23 -10.85 -1.82 17.67
N PRO A 24 -11.99 -2.45 17.29
CA PRO A 24 -13.15 -2.52 18.15
C PRO A 24 -12.75 -3.09 19.52
N ASN A 25 -13.10 -2.39 20.61
CA ASN A 25 -12.90 -2.90 21.96
C ASN A 25 -13.57 -4.27 22.07
N GLY A 26 -12.77 -5.34 22.18
CA GLY A 26 -13.24 -6.73 22.29
C GLY A 26 -13.04 -7.62 21.06
N ALA A 27 -12.46 -7.13 19.95
CA ALA A 27 -12.12 -8.00 18.81
C ALA A 27 -10.90 -8.88 19.11
N SER A 28 -11.14 -10.15 19.42
CA SER A 28 -10.11 -11.18 19.59
C SER A 28 -10.00 -12.02 18.32
N LEU A 29 -8.76 -12.27 17.88
CA LEU A 29 -8.47 -13.17 16.77
C LEU A 29 -8.38 -14.64 17.20
N ASN A 30 -8.58 -14.96 18.49
CA ASN A 30 -8.79 -16.32 19.03
C ASN A 30 -7.77 -17.37 18.52
N GLY A 31 -6.49 -17.02 18.45
CA GLY A 31 -5.43 -17.91 17.98
C GLY A 31 -5.32 -18.02 16.46
N ALA A 32 -6.00 -17.16 15.68
CA ALA A 32 -5.87 -17.15 14.24
C ALA A 32 -4.41 -16.97 13.81
N ARG A 33 -3.96 -17.85 12.92
CA ARG A 33 -2.61 -17.86 12.35
C ARG A 33 -2.58 -16.93 11.15
N VAL A 34 -1.75 -15.89 11.25
CA VAL A 34 -1.67 -14.79 10.29
C VAL A 34 -0.27 -14.76 9.68
N LEU A 35 -0.19 -15.03 8.38
CA LEU A 35 1.06 -14.98 7.63
C LEU A 35 1.38 -13.54 7.22
N VAL A 36 2.53 -13.02 7.63
CA VAL A 36 2.98 -11.66 7.33
C VAL A 36 4.10 -11.73 6.29
N ALA A 37 3.85 -11.22 5.09
CA ALA A 37 4.81 -11.22 3.99
C ALA A 37 5.84 -10.09 4.14
N ARG A 38 6.63 -10.15 5.21
CA ARG A 38 7.63 -9.12 5.59
C ARG A 38 8.81 -9.76 6.31
N SER A 39 9.99 -9.16 6.15
CA SER A 39 11.21 -9.60 6.82
C SER A 39 11.18 -9.38 8.34
N PRO A 40 11.87 -10.22 9.14
CA PRO A 40 11.85 -10.13 10.59
C PRO A 40 12.23 -8.74 11.15
N ASP A 41 13.24 -8.10 10.56
CA ASP A 41 13.72 -6.76 10.92
C ASP A 41 12.67 -5.66 10.67
N ARG A 42 11.72 -5.88 9.76
CA ARG A 42 10.67 -4.92 9.38
C ARG A 42 9.30 -5.24 9.97
N ALA A 43 9.11 -6.43 10.56
CA ALA A 43 7.80 -6.94 10.97
C ALA A 43 7.47 -6.71 12.45
N GLY A 44 8.45 -6.33 13.29
CA GLY A 44 8.33 -6.30 14.75
C GLY A 44 7.07 -5.61 15.30
N GLU A 45 6.79 -4.38 14.87
CA GLU A 45 5.62 -3.61 15.33
C GLU A 45 4.29 -4.31 14.99
N LEU A 46 4.17 -4.85 13.76
CA LEU A 46 2.98 -5.57 13.30
C LEU A 46 2.81 -6.91 14.01
N VAL A 47 3.90 -7.65 14.21
CA VAL A 47 3.91 -8.91 14.97
C VAL A 47 3.43 -8.68 16.41
N ALA A 48 3.98 -7.65 17.08
CA ALA A 48 3.56 -7.28 18.41
C ALA A 48 2.08 -6.86 18.44
N ALA A 49 1.62 -6.13 17.42
CA ALA A 49 0.23 -5.69 17.33
C ALA A 49 -0.77 -6.85 17.11
N LEU A 50 -0.44 -7.82 16.25
CA LEU A 50 -1.25 -9.01 16.02
C LEU A 50 -1.36 -9.89 17.28
N ARG A 51 -0.26 -10.06 18.02
CA ARG A 51 -0.27 -10.81 19.29
C ARG A 51 -1.14 -10.15 20.35
N ARG A 52 -1.14 -8.83 20.43
CA ARG A 52 -1.99 -8.08 21.39
C ARG A 52 -3.48 -8.31 21.19
N VAL A 53 -3.90 -8.68 19.98
CA VAL A 53 -5.30 -9.05 19.67
C VAL A 53 -5.51 -10.57 19.59
N GLY A 54 -4.57 -11.37 20.08
CA GLY A 54 -4.70 -12.82 20.20
C GLY A 54 -4.44 -13.63 18.93
N ALA A 55 -3.80 -13.05 17.90
CA ALA A 55 -3.34 -13.82 16.74
C ALA A 55 -1.96 -14.46 16.96
N GLU A 56 -1.69 -15.51 16.18
CA GLU A 56 -0.38 -16.14 16.03
C GLU A 56 0.27 -15.66 14.71
N PRO A 57 1.14 -14.64 14.75
CA PRO A 57 1.81 -14.16 13.55
C PRO A 57 2.96 -15.10 13.14
N LEU A 58 3.00 -15.42 11.85
CA LEU A 58 4.06 -16.16 11.17
C LEU A 58 4.67 -15.25 10.11
N LEU A 59 5.98 -15.32 9.89
CA LEU A 59 6.68 -14.48 8.92
C LEU A 59 6.98 -15.26 7.65
N LEU A 60 6.83 -14.63 6.50
CA LEU A 60 7.29 -15.14 5.22
C LEU A 60 7.98 -14.00 4.46
N PRO A 61 9.30 -13.82 4.63
CA PRO A 61 10.04 -12.86 3.84
C PRO A 61 10.10 -13.33 2.39
N LEU A 62 9.45 -12.59 1.49
CA LEU A 62 9.44 -12.89 0.05
C LEU A 62 10.30 -11.93 -0.76
N ILE A 63 10.50 -10.72 -0.24
CA ILE A 63 11.28 -9.68 -0.88
C ILE A 63 12.22 -9.05 0.14
N ASP A 64 13.28 -8.46 -0.37
CA ASP A 64 14.22 -7.64 0.37
C ASP A 64 14.65 -6.43 -0.49
N PHE A 65 15.53 -5.59 0.04
CA PHE A 65 15.96 -4.37 -0.60
C PHE A 65 17.48 -4.27 -0.63
N GLU A 66 18.02 -3.99 -1.81
CA GLU A 66 19.44 -3.70 -2.02
C GLU A 66 19.62 -2.26 -2.48
N LEU A 67 20.70 -1.60 -2.08
CA LEU A 67 21.16 -0.37 -2.73
C LEU A 67 21.26 -0.57 -4.25
N ALA A 68 21.09 0.53 -5.00
CA ALA A 68 21.13 0.50 -6.45
C ALA A 68 22.40 -0.18 -7.00
N ARG A 69 22.30 -1.05 -7.99
CA ARG A 69 23.49 -1.69 -8.58
C ARG A 69 24.45 -0.67 -9.21
N ASP A 70 23.89 0.36 -9.85
CA ASP A 70 24.66 1.49 -10.37
C ASP A 70 24.95 2.49 -9.23
N GLN A 71 26.01 2.22 -8.49
CA GLN A 71 26.48 3.09 -7.41
C GLN A 71 26.99 4.43 -7.93
N HIS A 72 27.60 4.46 -9.12
CA HIS A 72 28.16 5.68 -9.67
C HIS A 72 27.08 6.72 -9.96
N SER A 73 25.99 6.33 -10.64
CA SER A 73 24.87 7.24 -10.90
C SER A 73 24.19 7.69 -9.61
N LEU A 74 24.13 6.82 -8.61
CA LEU A 74 23.58 7.14 -7.29
C LEU A 74 24.44 8.18 -6.57
N ASP A 75 25.77 8.00 -6.58
CA ASP A 75 26.72 8.94 -6.00
C ASP A 75 26.66 10.30 -6.69
N VAL A 76 26.69 10.34 -8.02
CA VAL A 76 26.58 11.59 -8.78
C VAL A 76 25.27 12.32 -8.46
N ALA A 77 24.14 11.61 -8.43
CA ALA A 77 22.85 12.22 -8.15
C ALA A 77 22.76 12.79 -6.73
N PHE A 78 23.34 12.10 -5.74
CA PHE A 78 23.27 12.54 -4.35
C PHE A 78 24.35 13.57 -3.98
N ASP A 79 25.52 13.54 -4.62
CA ASP A 79 26.50 14.64 -4.48
C ASP A 79 25.94 15.94 -5.07
N ALA A 80 25.25 15.85 -6.22
CA ALA A 80 24.50 16.98 -6.76
C ALA A 80 23.40 17.48 -5.80
N LEU A 81 22.76 16.57 -5.06
CA LEU A 81 21.79 16.92 -4.02
C LEU A 81 22.43 17.71 -2.88
N GLY A 82 23.52 17.20 -2.30
CA GLY A 82 24.27 17.90 -1.25
C GLY A 82 24.83 19.25 -1.71
N ALA A 83 25.16 19.37 -3.00
CA ALA A 83 25.64 20.62 -3.61
C ALA A 83 24.52 21.62 -3.97
N GLY A 84 23.25 21.32 -3.69
CA GLY A 84 22.12 22.24 -3.96
C GLY A 84 21.65 22.27 -5.42
N ALA A 85 21.95 21.23 -6.21
CA ALA A 85 21.48 21.13 -7.59
C ALA A 85 19.96 20.93 -7.70
N TYR A 86 19.29 20.51 -6.62
CA TYR A 86 17.83 20.34 -6.58
C TYR A 86 17.20 21.30 -5.59
N THR A 87 15.99 21.74 -5.93
CA THR A 87 15.15 22.54 -5.03
C THR A 87 14.14 21.66 -4.31
N TRP A 88 13.86 20.46 -4.84
CA TRP A 88 12.93 19.50 -4.27
C TRP A 88 13.54 18.09 -4.18
N LEU A 89 13.31 17.43 -3.06
CA LEU A 89 13.49 16.00 -2.89
C LEU A 89 12.13 15.34 -2.67
N VAL A 90 11.74 14.42 -3.56
CA VAL A 90 10.49 13.67 -3.42
C VAL A 90 10.79 12.26 -2.94
N VAL A 91 10.30 11.91 -1.76
CA VAL A 91 10.52 10.60 -1.11
C VAL A 91 9.21 9.84 -0.98
N SER A 92 9.07 8.76 -1.77
CA SER A 92 7.85 7.96 -1.81
C SER A 92 7.84 6.78 -0.83
N SER A 93 8.98 6.41 -0.24
CA SER A 93 9.07 5.25 0.67
C SER A 93 10.11 5.47 1.77
N VAL A 94 9.93 4.78 2.90
CA VAL A 94 10.94 4.73 3.96
C VAL A 94 12.25 4.10 3.45
N THR A 95 12.17 3.14 2.53
CA THR A 95 13.36 2.51 1.93
C THR A 95 14.20 3.51 1.13
N THR A 96 13.58 4.49 0.46
CA THR A 96 14.32 5.59 -0.17
C THR A 96 15.10 6.41 0.87
N VAL A 97 14.51 6.69 2.04
CA VAL A 97 15.23 7.38 3.12
C VAL A 97 16.42 6.56 3.60
N GLN A 98 16.26 5.25 3.74
CA GLN A 98 17.35 4.34 4.15
C GLN A 98 18.49 4.33 3.12
N ALA A 99 18.18 4.36 1.83
CA ALA A 99 19.19 4.48 0.78
C ALA A 99 19.95 5.83 0.86
N LEU A 100 19.23 6.93 1.10
CA LEU A 100 19.85 8.25 1.33
C LEU A 100 20.74 8.25 2.58
N GLU A 101 20.29 7.64 3.67
CA GLU A 101 21.08 7.52 4.91
C GLU A 101 22.37 6.70 4.70
N ALA A 102 22.30 5.59 3.98
CA ALA A 102 23.48 4.77 3.68
C ALA A 102 24.53 5.58 2.93
N LYS A 103 24.13 6.37 1.92
CA LYS A 103 25.04 7.22 1.15
C LYS A 103 25.56 8.41 1.95
N ALA A 104 24.76 8.98 2.86
CA ALA A 104 25.23 9.99 3.79
C ALA A 104 26.32 9.42 4.72
N ALA A 105 26.10 8.20 5.24
CA ALA A 105 27.02 7.52 6.15
C ALA A 105 28.36 7.18 5.49
N GLU A 106 28.38 6.81 4.20
CA GLU A 106 29.62 6.63 3.43
C GLU A 106 30.49 7.90 3.38
N ARG A 107 29.86 9.08 3.50
CA ARG A 107 30.53 10.39 3.55
C ARG A 107 30.83 10.84 4.98
N GLY A 108 30.54 10.01 5.98
CA GLY A 108 30.76 10.32 7.39
C GLY A 108 29.80 11.36 7.99
N VAL A 109 28.66 11.62 7.34
CA VAL A 109 27.67 12.62 7.77
C VAL A 109 26.29 12.01 7.99
N GLY A 110 25.49 12.61 8.87
CA GLY A 110 24.07 12.28 8.99
C GLY A 110 23.27 12.85 7.82
N LEU A 111 22.17 12.20 7.44
CA LEU A 111 21.34 12.66 6.32
C LEU A 111 20.88 14.12 6.47
N SER A 112 20.42 14.52 7.66
CA SER A 112 19.97 15.90 7.90
C SER A 112 21.09 16.94 7.74
N ALA A 113 22.33 16.59 8.08
CA ALA A 113 23.49 17.46 7.91
C ALA A 113 23.95 17.55 6.45
N TRP A 114 23.65 16.53 5.64
CA TRP A 114 23.99 16.50 4.23
C TRP A 114 23.02 17.28 3.34
N LEU A 115 21.73 17.30 3.70
CA LEU A 115 20.71 17.99 2.92
C LEU A 115 20.86 19.52 3.04
N PRO A 116 20.84 20.28 1.92
CA PRO A 116 20.86 21.73 1.96
C PRO A 116 19.65 22.30 2.71
N GLY A 117 19.85 23.35 3.51
CA GLY A 117 18.74 24.00 4.25
C GLY A 117 17.68 24.68 3.39
N SER A 118 17.96 24.90 2.09
CA SER A 118 17.00 25.44 1.11
C SER A 118 16.22 24.36 0.37
N LEU A 119 16.52 23.08 0.59
CA LEU A 119 15.87 21.96 -0.08
C LEU A 119 14.48 21.73 0.50
N GLN A 120 13.45 21.71 -0.36
CA GLN A 120 12.10 21.34 0.05
C GLN A 120 11.92 19.82 -0.06
N VAL A 121 11.26 19.22 0.92
CA VAL A 121 11.05 17.76 1.00
C VAL A 121 9.56 17.43 0.87
N ALA A 122 9.24 16.59 -0.10
CA ALA A 122 7.89 16.08 -0.31
C ALA A 122 7.79 14.58 -0.03
N THR A 123 6.67 14.13 0.53
CA THR A 123 6.38 12.71 0.75
C THR A 123 4.96 12.33 0.33
N ILE A 124 4.71 11.04 0.12
CA ILE A 124 3.38 10.52 -0.24
C ILE A 124 2.54 10.17 0.98
N GLY A 125 3.16 9.72 2.07
CA GLY A 125 2.45 9.10 3.18
C GLY A 125 3.03 9.42 4.56
N PRO A 126 2.21 9.32 5.61
CA PRO A 126 2.56 9.77 6.95
C PRO A 126 3.64 8.89 7.61
N ALA A 127 3.82 7.65 7.17
CA ALA A 127 4.91 6.79 7.66
C ALA A 127 6.28 7.34 7.25
N THR A 128 6.45 7.70 5.98
CA THR A 128 7.69 8.32 5.48
C THR A 128 7.91 9.69 6.09
N ARG A 129 6.85 10.50 6.25
CA ARG A 129 6.92 11.80 6.95
C ARG A 129 7.48 11.66 8.36
N ARG A 130 6.86 10.81 9.19
CA ARG A 130 7.32 10.56 10.56
C ARG A 130 8.77 10.05 10.60
N PHE A 131 9.14 9.19 9.64
CA PHE A 131 10.48 8.63 9.58
C PHE A 131 11.55 9.70 9.29
N LEU A 132 11.25 10.66 8.41
CA LEU A 132 12.11 11.82 8.12
C LEU A 132 12.16 12.82 9.28
N GLU A 133 11.00 13.17 9.85
CA GLU A 133 10.91 14.13 10.96
C GLU A 133 11.62 13.64 12.21
N ALA A 134 11.58 12.34 12.50
CA ALA A 134 12.36 11.71 13.58
C ALA A 134 13.88 11.85 13.40
N ARG A 135 14.35 12.23 12.21
CA ARG A 135 15.76 12.50 11.87
C ARG A 135 16.06 13.99 11.76
N GLY A 136 15.13 14.85 12.16
CA GLY A 136 15.26 16.30 12.06
C GLY A 136 15.10 16.85 10.64
N ILE A 137 14.52 16.07 9.72
CA ILE A 137 14.25 16.51 8.35
C ILE A 137 12.79 16.95 8.26
N ALA A 138 12.55 18.24 8.06
CA ALA A 138 11.21 18.78 7.88
C ALA A 138 10.62 18.30 6.55
N VAL A 139 9.32 17.98 6.55
CA VAL A 139 8.58 17.64 5.32
C VAL A 139 7.64 18.78 4.97
N ASP A 140 8.00 19.52 3.93
CA ASP A 140 7.29 20.71 3.46
C ASP A 140 5.98 20.38 2.75
N LEU A 141 5.90 19.23 2.09
CA LEU A 141 4.71 18.85 1.32
C LEU A 141 4.34 17.38 1.52
N ALA A 142 3.09 17.11 1.91
CA ALA A 142 2.52 15.78 1.95
C ALA A 142 0.99 15.85 1.78
N PRO A 143 0.37 14.91 1.05
CA PRO A 143 -1.08 14.89 0.89
C PRO A 143 -1.77 14.57 2.22
N THR A 144 -2.78 15.37 2.57
CA THR A 144 -3.68 15.08 3.70
C THR A 144 -4.81 14.12 3.33
N GLY A 145 -5.16 14.06 2.03
CA GLY A 145 -6.16 13.16 1.45
C GLY A 145 -5.55 11.84 0.95
N PRO A 146 -5.71 11.48 -0.35
CA PRO A 146 -5.16 10.23 -0.87
C PRO A 146 -3.63 10.13 -0.72
N GLN A 147 -3.17 9.21 0.12
CA GLN A 147 -1.74 8.90 0.35
C GLN A 147 -1.14 8.13 -0.85
N SER A 148 -1.05 8.80 -1.99
CA SER A 148 -0.63 8.22 -3.27
C SER A 148 0.15 9.23 -4.11
N GLY A 149 0.85 8.77 -5.14
CA GLY A 149 1.49 9.67 -6.11
C GLY A 149 0.49 10.65 -6.72
N ALA A 150 -0.75 10.21 -7.01
CA ALA A 150 -1.81 11.09 -7.49
C ALA A 150 -2.17 12.18 -6.47
N GLY A 151 -2.34 11.83 -5.20
CA GLY A 151 -2.64 12.83 -4.17
C GLY A 151 -1.51 13.84 -3.93
N LEU A 152 -0.25 13.44 -4.08
CA LEU A 152 0.87 14.39 -4.06
C LEU A 152 0.82 15.33 -5.27
N LEU A 153 0.47 14.82 -6.45
CA LEU A 153 0.33 15.64 -7.66
C LEU A 153 -0.80 16.67 -7.50
N ASP A 154 -1.92 16.31 -6.88
CA ASP A 154 -3.07 17.23 -6.69
C ASP A 154 -2.71 18.49 -5.90
N ILE A 155 -1.70 18.42 -5.02
CA ILE A 155 -1.24 19.55 -4.20
C ILE A 155 0.13 20.11 -4.64
N TRP A 156 0.70 19.59 -5.73
CA TRP A 156 2.02 19.99 -6.17
C TRP A 156 1.97 21.43 -6.73
N PRO A 157 2.87 22.33 -6.30
CA PRO A 157 2.86 23.71 -6.74
C PRO A 157 3.10 23.83 -8.26
N GLU A 158 2.31 24.69 -8.92
CA GLU A 158 2.52 25.04 -10.33
C GLU A 158 3.81 25.87 -10.49
N GLY A 159 4.54 25.64 -11.58
CA GLY A 159 5.63 26.55 -11.95
C GLY A 159 6.99 26.28 -11.31
N GLN A 160 7.54 25.09 -11.61
CA GLN A 160 8.97 24.75 -11.56
C GLN A 160 9.59 24.31 -10.23
N GLY A 161 10.65 23.52 -10.41
CA GLY A 161 11.56 23.01 -9.39
C GLY A 161 12.49 21.99 -10.03
N ARG A 162 13.75 21.95 -9.61
CA ARG A 162 14.66 20.85 -9.95
C ARG A 162 14.39 19.75 -8.92
N VAL A 163 13.70 18.70 -9.34
CA VAL A 163 13.25 17.62 -8.47
C VAL A 163 14.20 16.45 -8.61
N LEU A 164 14.79 16.01 -7.50
CA LEU A 164 15.32 14.66 -7.40
C LEU A 164 14.23 13.72 -6.91
N LEU A 165 14.02 12.63 -7.65
CA LEU A 165 13.08 11.56 -7.32
C LEU A 165 13.83 10.23 -7.20
N PRO A 166 14.43 9.92 -6.03
CA PRO A 166 15.02 8.63 -5.76
C PRO A 166 13.93 7.60 -5.44
N GLN A 167 13.93 6.47 -6.14
CA GLN A 167 12.85 5.48 -6.04
C GLN A 167 13.33 4.04 -6.28
N ALA A 168 12.43 3.08 -6.10
CA ALA A 168 12.68 1.67 -6.45
C ALA A 168 12.91 1.51 -7.96
N ASP A 169 13.64 0.46 -8.33
CA ASP A 169 13.79 -0.01 -9.72
C ASP A 169 12.44 -0.30 -10.41
N ILE A 170 11.47 -0.79 -9.65
CA ILE A 170 10.11 -1.12 -10.10
C ILE A 170 9.07 -0.02 -9.82
N ALA A 171 9.51 1.22 -9.61
CA ALA A 171 8.61 2.32 -9.28
C ALA A 171 7.69 2.71 -10.45
N ASP A 172 6.45 3.09 -10.10
CA ASP A 172 5.45 3.50 -11.08
C ASP A 172 5.83 4.84 -11.75
N PRO A 173 5.95 4.91 -13.09
CA PRO A 173 6.35 6.13 -13.78
C PRO A 173 5.32 7.26 -13.73
N ARG A 174 4.09 7.01 -13.24
CA ARG A 174 3.02 8.02 -13.13
C ARG A 174 3.43 9.24 -12.31
N LEU A 175 4.16 9.05 -11.20
CA LEU A 175 4.59 10.18 -10.38
C LEU A 175 5.56 11.09 -11.13
N ARG A 176 6.61 10.52 -11.75
CA ARG A 176 7.56 11.27 -12.61
C ARG A 176 6.83 12.03 -13.71
N ARG A 177 5.93 11.34 -14.45
CA ARG A 177 5.18 11.96 -15.55
C ARG A 177 4.29 13.11 -15.06
N GLY A 178 3.61 12.92 -13.94
CA GLY A 178 2.73 13.94 -13.38
C GLY A 178 3.48 15.19 -12.89
N LEU A 179 4.66 15.01 -12.28
CA LEU A 179 5.52 16.10 -11.84
C LEU A 179 6.04 16.89 -13.05
N ALA A 180 6.52 16.19 -14.09
CA ALA A 180 6.96 16.83 -15.33
C ALA A 180 5.82 17.57 -16.04
N ALA A 181 4.61 17.01 -16.07
CA ALA A 181 3.42 17.66 -16.65
C ALA A 181 3.01 18.95 -15.92
N ARG A 182 3.43 19.14 -14.66
CA ARG A 182 3.25 20.37 -13.87
C ARG A 182 4.44 21.35 -14.01
N GLY A 183 5.37 21.08 -14.92
CA GLY A 183 6.51 21.95 -15.22
C GLY A 183 7.75 21.74 -14.36
N ALA A 184 7.83 20.69 -13.56
CA ALA A 184 9.04 20.36 -12.81
C ALA A 184 10.11 19.70 -13.71
N SER A 185 11.39 20.02 -13.49
CA SER A 185 12.51 19.30 -14.09
C SER A 185 12.86 18.13 -13.18
N VAL A 186 12.46 16.92 -13.57
CA VAL A 186 12.53 15.72 -12.72
C VAL A 186 13.70 14.83 -13.12
N GLN A 187 14.68 14.70 -12.24
CA GLN A 187 15.69 13.66 -12.32
C GLN A 187 15.26 12.45 -11.49
N VAL A 188 15.02 11.33 -12.15
CA VAL A 188 14.81 10.05 -11.49
C VAL A 188 16.14 9.36 -11.29
N ILE A 189 16.35 8.81 -10.10
CA ILE A 189 17.44 7.89 -9.82
C ILE A 189 16.88 6.62 -9.16
N THR A 190 17.32 5.46 -9.63
CA THR A 190 17.07 4.21 -8.91
C THR A 190 17.91 4.25 -7.64
N ALA A 191 17.27 4.35 -6.48
CA ALA A 191 17.95 4.39 -5.19
C ALA A 191 18.16 2.98 -4.61
N TYR A 192 17.25 2.05 -4.94
CA TYR A 192 17.30 0.68 -4.46
C TYR A 192 16.61 -0.27 -5.42
N HIS A 193 16.97 -1.55 -5.34
CA HIS A 193 16.31 -2.65 -6.02
C HIS A 193 15.43 -3.42 -5.03
N THR A 194 14.25 -3.80 -5.47
CA THR A 194 13.48 -4.85 -4.80
C THR A 194 13.99 -6.19 -5.30
N VAL A 195 14.53 -7.02 -4.41
CA VAL A 195 15.09 -8.34 -4.74
C VAL A 195 14.32 -9.44 -4.03
N ASP A 196 14.56 -10.69 -4.42
CA ASP A 196 14.07 -11.84 -3.66
C ASP A 196 14.83 -11.92 -2.33
N TYR A 197 14.14 -12.34 -1.27
CA TYR A 197 14.80 -12.51 0.03
C TYR A 197 15.68 -13.78 0.05
N PRO A 198 16.87 -13.74 0.66
CA PRO A 198 17.50 -12.57 1.29
C PRO A 198 18.26 -11.69 0.28
N ALA A 199 18.35 -10.39 0.56
CA ALA A 199 19.27 -9.50 -0.13
C ALA A 199 20.74 -9.92 0.07
N ASP A 200 21.59 -9.56 -0.89
CA ASP A 200 23.03 -9.62 -0.73
C ASP A 200 23.48 -8.76 0.48
N PRO A 201 24.16 -9.33 1.49
CA PRO A 201 24.59 -8.60 2.67
C PRO A 201 25.43 -7.36 2.38
N SER A 202 26.18 -7.35 1.27
CA SER A 202 27.02 -6.21 0.88
C SER A 202 26.23 -5.00 0.38
N ARG A 203 24.96 -5.19 -0.01
CA ARG A 203 24.09 -4.13 -0.54
C ARG A 203 22.78 -3.98 0.22
N SER A 204 22.50 -4.85 1.19
CA SER A 204 21.23 -4.89 1.91
C SER A 204 20.92 -3.57 2.61
N LEU A 205 19.72 -3.05 2.35
CA LEU A 205 19.13 -1.96 3.09
C LEU A 205 18.39 -2.56 4.29
N SER A 206 19.14 -2.85 5.36
CA SER A 206 18.55 -3.30 6.63
C SER A 206 17.61 -2.23 7.21
N ALA A 207 16.55 -2.66 7.92
CA ALA A 207 15.63 -1.74 8.55
C ALA A 207 16.26 -0.97 9.72
N GLY A 208 16.89 0.16 9.41
CA GLY A 208 17.31 1.15 10.39
C GLY A 208 18.50 0.72 11.25
N TRP A 209 19.54 1.52 11.16
CA TRP A 209 20.56 1.62 12.18
C TRP A 209 20.18 2.77 13.14
N PRO A 210 20.37 2.62 14.47
CA PRO A 210 20.78 1.40 15.13
C PRO A 210 19.62 0.41 15.21
N PRO A 211 19.92 -0.90 15.39
CA PRO A 211 18.89 -1.86 15.79
C PRO A 211 18.13 -1.29 16.98
N ALA A 212 16.80 -1.47 16.99
CA ALA A 212 15.98 -1.06 18.12
C ALA A 212 16.67 -1.45 19.43
N ALA A 213 16.98 -0.45 20.26
CA ALA A 213 17.66 -0.69 21.52
C ALA A 213 16.74 -1.52 22.42
N GLY A 214 17.17 -2.76 22.70
CA GLY A 214 16.56 -3.67 23.65
C GLY A 214 16.16 -5.00 23.01
N PRO A 215 16.38 -6.15 23.69
CA PRO A 215 15.75 -7.39 23.29
C PRO A 215 14.24 -7.14 23.30
N GLY A 216 13.59 -7.21 22.14
CA GLY A 216 12.14 -7.29 22.09
C GLY A 216 11.74 -8.44 23.00
N THR A 217 11.04 -8.15 24.08
CA THR A 217 10.73 -9.09 25.18
C THR A 217 9.74 -10.18 24.79
N GLY A 218 9.58 -10.47 23.50
CA GLY A 218 8.66 -11.46 22.95
C GLY A 218 9.39 -12.51 22.13
N ILE A 219 8.85 -13.74 22.16
CA ILE A 219 9.29 -14.86 21.33
C ILE A 219 9.35 -14.42 19.86
N PRO A 220 10.43 -14.65 19.09
CA PRO A 220 10.45 -14.34 17.67
C PRO A 220 9.29 -15.01 16.94
N ALA A 221 8.62 -14.32 16.01
CA ALA A 221 7.63 -14.98 15.16
C ALA A 221 8.35 -16.02 14.28
N ALA A 222 7.76 -17.22 14.14
CA ALA A 222 8.35 -18.26 13.33
C ALA A 222 8.40 -17.82 11.86
N VAL A 223 9.54 -18.06 11.21
CA VAL A 223 9.76 -17.75 9.80
C VAL A 223 9.50 -19.01 8.98
N LEU A 224 8.58 -18.93 8.03
CA LEU A 224 8.25 -20.00 7.11
C LEU A 224 8.98 -19.81 5.79
N THR A 225 9.29 -20.93 5.13
CA THR A 225 9.59 -20.96 3.70
C THR A 225 8.29 -20.87 2.90
N ALA A 226 8.38 -20.51 1.61
CA ALA A 226 7.21 -20.51 0.72
C ALA A 226 6.54 -21.90 0.64
N ALA A 227 7.33 -22.97 0.66
CA ALA A 227 6.82 -24.34 0.66
C ALA A 227 6.03 -24.67 1.93
N GLN A 228 6.54 -24.29 3.11
CA GLN A 228 5.83 -24.47 4.38
C GLN A 228 4.54 -23.64 4.42
N ALA A 229 4.60 -22.37 4.02
CA ALA A 229 3.43 -21.51 3.97
C ALA A 229 2.35 -22.06 3.02
N LYS A 230 2.75 -22.60 1.86
CA LYS A 230 1.82 -23.22 0.91
C LYS A 230 1.18 -24.49 1.46
N ALA A 231 1.95 -25.33 2.17
CA ALA A 231 1.42 -26.52 2.83
C ALA A 231 0.40 -26.15 3.92
N GLU A 232 0.70 -25.12 4.71
CA GLU A 232 -0.20 -24.60 5.75
C GLU A 232 -1.49 -24.00 5.19
N ILE A 233 -1.42 -23.29 4.06
CA ILE A 233 -2.61 -22.83 3.33
C ILE A 233 -3.43 -24.02 2.86
N GLY A 234 -2.81 -25.02 2.23
CA GLY A 234 -3.49 -26.21 1.73
C GLY A 234 -4.16 -27.05 2.83
N ALA A 235 -3.60 -27.04 4.03
CA ALA A 235 -4.17 -27.70 5.21
C ALA A 235 -5.26 -26.87 5.93
N GLY A 236 -5.54 -25.64 5.48
CA GLY A 236 -6.45 -24.72 6.16
C GLY A 236 -5.89 -24.14 7.47
N GLY A 237 -4.58 -24.29 7.69
CA GLY A 237 -3.88 -23.87 8.90
C GLY A 237 -3.63 -22.37 8.98
N LEU A 238 -3.76 -21.63 7.88
CA LEU A 238 -3.60 -20.18 7.81
C LEU A 238 -4.91 -19.48 7.47
N GLN A 239 -5.34 -18.56 8.33
CA GLN A 239 -6.62 -17.86 8.14
C GLN A 239 -6.47 -16.55 7.35
N ALA A 240 -5.29 -15.92 7.41
CA ALA A 240 -5.02 -14.71 6.65
C ALA A 240 -3.55 -14.60 6.21
N VAL A 241 -3.34 -13.91 5.09
CA VAL A 241 -2.03 -13.47 4.61
C VAL A 241 -2.03 -11.95 4.42
N VAL A 242 -1.02 -11.28 4.96
CA VAL A 242 -0.86 -9.83 4.95
C VAL A 242 0.25 -9.43 3.99
N ALA A 243 -0.10 -8.60 2.99
CA ALA A 243 0.85 -8.02 2.05
C ALA A 243 1.15 -6.54 2.40
N ALA A 244 2.41 -6.25 2.68
CA ALA A 244 2.88 -4.90 3.03
C ALA A 244 3.31 -4.05 1.82
N SER A 245 3.24 -4.58 0.59
CA SER A 245 3.59 -3.85 -0.63
C SER A 245 3.02 -4.55 -1.88
N PRO A 246 2.91 -3.84 -3.02
CA PRO A 246 2.57 -4.46 -4.31
C PRO A 246 3.51 -5.61 -4.69
N SER A 247 4.81 -5.47 -4.41
CA SER A 247 5.80 -6.52 -4.69
C SER A 247 5.56 -7.77 -3.84
N ALA A 248 5.19 -7.61 -2.57
CA ALA A 248 4.79 -8.74 -1.73
C ALA A 248 3.52 -9.41 -2.26
N ALA A 249 2.54 -8.64 -2.77
CA ALA A 249 1.34 -9.20 -3.41
C ALA A 249 1.68 -10.05 -4.64
N ARG A 250 2.62 -9.59 -5.49
CA ARG A 250 3.10 -10.37 -6.64
C ARG A 250 3.74 -11.69 -6.22
N ARG A 251 4.59 -11.67 -5.18
CA ARG A 251 5.22 -12.88 -4.66
C ARG A 251 4.23 -13.83 -4.00
N ILE A 252 3.28 -13.32 -3.22
CA ILE A 252 2.18 -14.14 -2.66
C ILE A 252 1.42 -14.83 -3.78
N HIS A 253 1.06 -14.13 -4.85
CA HIS A 253 0.42 -14.74 -6.01
C HIS A 253 1.30 -15.84 -6.63
N ALA A 254 2.56 -15.53 -6.94
CA ALA A 254 3.46 -16.46 -7.62
C ALA A 254 3.77 -17.71 -6.79
N ASP A 255 4.00 -17.54 -5.48
CA ASP A 255 4.55 -18.57 -4.62
C ASP A 255 3.44 -19.33 -3.85
N LEU A 256 2.33 -18.68 -3.50
CA LEU A 256 1.31 -19.21 -2.59
C LEU A 256 -0.06 -19.47 -3.24
N ALA A 257 -0.36 -18.93 -4.43
CA ALA A 257 -1.66 -19.17 -5.05
C ALA A 257 -1.86 -20.65 -5.44
N PRO A 258 -3.11 -21.15 -5.41
CA PRO A 258 -4.33 -20.49 -4.91
C PRO A 258 -4.37 -20.42 -3.37
N LEU A 259 -4.99 -19.36 -2.81
CA LEU A 259 -5.06 -19.14 -1.36
C LEU A 259 -6.21 -19.90 -0.65
N GLY A 260 -7.18 -20.45 -1.39
CA GLY A 260 -8.34 -21.13 -0.81
C GLY A 260 -9.11 -20.22 0.16
N ASP A 261 -9.33 -20.70 1.39
CA ASP A 261 -10.01 -19.95 2.46
C ASP A 261 -9.10 -18.94 3.19
N CYS A 262 -7.80 -18.93 2.89
CA CYS A 262 -6.85 -17.97 3.46
C CYS A 262 -7.12 -16.58 2.89
N ARG A 263 -7.45 -15.63 3.77
CA ARG A 263 -7.88 -14.29 3.39
C ARG A 263 -6.70 -13.36 3.11
N PHE A 264 -6.68 -12.77 1.92
CA PHE A 264 -5.66 -11.79 1.57
C PHE A 264 -6.00 -10.40 2.15
N VAL A 265 -5.07 -9.81 2.89
CA VAL A 265 -5.20 -8.47 3.49
C VAL A 265 -4.10 -7.56 2.96
N ALA A 266 -4.49 -6.41 2.43
CA ALA A 266 -3.57 -5.43 1.86
C ALA A 266 -3.29 -4.26 2.82
N ILE A 267 -2.04 -3.82 2.92
CA ILE A 267 -1.67 -2.61 3.69
C ILE A 267 -2.27 -1.31 3.14
N GLY A 268 -2.75 -1.32 1.91
CA GLY A 268 -3.31 -0.14 1.26
C GLY A 268 -3.72 -0.41 -0.18
N ARG A 269 -4.35 0.61 -0.80
CA ARG A 269 -5.00 0.49 -2.11
C ARG A 269 -4.09 0.06 -3.25
N SER A 270 -2.83 0.49 -3.28
CA SER A 270 -1.89 0.08 -4.34
C SER A 270 -1.56 -1.41 -4.26
N THR A 271 -1.41 -1.95 -3.05
CA THR A 271 -1.21 -3.38 -2.81
C THR A 271 -2.45 -4.19 -3.16
N ALA A 272 -3.64 -3.67 -2.81
CA ALA A 272 -4.92 -4.29 -3.17
C ALA A 272 -5.11 -4.36 -4.69
N ALA A 273 -4.94 -3.23 -5.39
CA ALA A 273 -5.05 -3.16 -6.84
C ALA A 273 -4.06 -4.11 -7.56
N GLN A 274 -2.84 -4.26 -7.02
CA GLN A 274 -1.87 -5.21 -7.54
C GLN A 274 -2.30 -6.67 -7.32
N ALA A 275 -2.91 -7.00 -6.18
CA ALA A 275 -3.41 -8.34 -5.91
C ALA A 275 -4.61 -8.67 -6.84
N GLU A 276 -5.55 -7.74 -6.97
CA GLU A 276 -6.73 -7.85 -7.84
C GLU A 276 -6.34 -8.02 -9.31
N SER A 277 -5.34 -7.26 -9.80
CA SER A 277 -4.85 -7.41 -11.18
C SER A 277 -4.25 -8.78 -11.47
N LEU A 278 -3.87 -9.54 -10.44
CA LEU A 278 -3.35 -10.91 -10.53
C LEU A 278 -4.44 -11.96 -10.27
N GLY A 279 -5.69 -11.54 -10.04
CA GLY A 279 -6.80 -12.44 -9.73
C GLY A 279 -6.87 -12.91 -8.27
N LEU A 280 -6.11 -12.31 -7.36
CA LEU A 280 -6.27 -12.56 -5.92
C LEU A 280 -7.48 -11.78 -5.39
N ALA A 281 -8.38 -12.48 -4.69
CA ALA A 281 -9.47 -11.87 -3.95
C ALA A 281 -8.94 -11.16 -2.70
N VAL A 282 -9.08 -9.83 -2.64
CA VAL A 282 -8.71 -9.02 -1.47
C VAL A 282 -9.87 -9.01 -0.48
N ALA A 283 -9.66 -9.59 0.71
CA ALA A 283 -10.68 -9.67 1.74
C ALA A 283 -10.83 -8.35 2.53
N SER A 284 -9.73 -7.64 2.74
CA SER A 284 -9.73 -6.35 3.44
C SER A 284 -8.51 -5.50 3.07
N VAL A 285 -8.66 -4.18 3.16
CA VAL A 285 -7.60 -3.19 2.93
C VAL A 285 -7.51 -2.31 4.16
N ALA A 286 -6.30 -2.10 4.68
CA ALA A 286 -6.11 -1.18 5.79
C ALA A 286 -6.39 0.27 5.39
N ASP A 287 -7.17 0.97 6.23
CA ASP A 287 -7.48 2.40 6.05
C ASP A 287 -6.23 3.28 6.13
N ALA A 288 -5.26 2.85 6.94
CA ALA A 288 -3.95 3.49 7.08
C ALA A 288 -2.84 2.43 7.01
N PRO A 289 -1.70 2.73 6.35
CA PRO A 289 -0.56 1.82 6.22
C PRO A 289 0.27 1.77 7.51
N THR A 290 -0.36 1.38 8.62
CA THR A 290 0.22 1.29 9.96
C THR A 290 -0.01 -0.11 10.54
N ALA A 291 0.73 -0.47 11.59
CA ALA A 291 0.51 -1.75 12.29
C ALA A 291 -0.93 -1.86 12.79
N SER A 292 -1.47 -0.81 13.43
CA SER A 292 -2.86 -0.80 13.91
C SER A 292 -3.89 -0.89 12.78
N GLY A 293 -3.66 -0.20 11.65
CA GLY A 293 -4.55 -0.27 10.49
C GLY A 293 -4.58 -1.67 9.87
N LEU A 294 -3.42 -2.32 9.76
CA LEU A 294 -3.34 -3.71 9.32
C LEU A 294 -4.02 -4.69 10.28
N VAL A 295 -3.85 -4.52 11.59
CA VAL A 295 -4.56 -5.34 12.58
C VAL A 295 -6.07 -5.19 12.45
N ALA A 296 -6.57 -3.96 12.32
CA ALA A 296 -8.00 -3.70 12.10
C ALA A 296 -8.51 -4.37 10.81
N ALA A 297 -7.73 -4.31 9.73
CA ALA A 297 -8.07 -4.96 8.46
C ALA A 297 -8.11 -6.50 8.58
N VAL A 298 -7.16 -7.10 9.32
CA VAL A 298 -7.16 -8.55 9.60
C VAL A 298 -8.38 -8.95 10.43
N VAL A 299 -8.69 -8.20 11.49
CA VAL A 299 -9.90 -8.40 12.30
C VAL A 299 -11.16 -8.35 11.45
N GLN A 300 -11.27 -7.35 10.57
CA GLN A 300 -12.40 -7.23 9.66
C GLN A 300 -12.50 -8.41 8.70
N ALA A 301 -11.38 -8.81 8.09
CA ALA A 301 -11.35 -9.93 7.15
C ALA A 301 -11.82 -11.22 7.83
N LEU A 302 -11.44 -11.45 9.08
CA LEU A 302 -11.74 -12.66 9.84
C LEU A 302 -13.09 -12.62 10.58
N ALA A 303 -13.85 -11.52 10.47
CA ALA A 303 -15.15 -11.40 11.13
C ALA A 303 -16.16 -12.45 10.58
N PRO A 304 -17.02 -13.02 11.43
CA PRO A 304 -18.05 -13.98 11.00
C PRO A 304 -18.96 -13.38 9.92
N GLY A 305 -19.24 -14.15 8.86
CA GLY A 305 -20.14 -13.75 7.77
C GLY A 305 -19.46 -13.13 6.53
N GLN A 306 -18.14 -12.91 6.55
CA GLN A 306 -17.37 -12.54 5.35
C GLN A 306 -16.71 -13.78 4.74
N SER A 307 -17.37 -14.40 3.76
CA SER A 307 -16.73 -15.38 2.87
C SER A 307 -15.90 -14.64 1.81
N PRO A 308 -14.77 -15.20 1.34
CA PRO A 308 -14.03 -14.61 0.23
C PRO A 308 -14.94 -14.51 -1.00
N PRO A 309 -14.89 -13.40 -1.76
CA PRO A 309 -15.68 -13.27 -2.97
C PRO A 309 -15.27 -14.39 -3.94
N ARG A 310 -16.23 -15.23 -4.32
CA ARG A 310 -15.99 -16.28 -5.33
C ARG A 310 -15.61 -15.61 -6.65
N PRO A 311 -14.59 -16.09 -7.38
CA PRO A 311 -14.32 -15.60 -8.72
C PRO A 311 -15.58 -15.77 -9.58
N GLY A 312 -16.00 -14.67 -10.19
CA GLY A 312 -17.34 -14.49 -10.74
C GLY A 312 -17.75 -15.58 -11.73
N ALA A 313 -18.91 -16.20 -11.48
CA ALA A 313 -19.68 -16.80 -12.55
C ALA A 313 -20.08 -15.68 -13.52
N ALA A 314 -19.82 -15.89 -14.82
CA ALA A 314 -20.24 -14.97 -15.86
C ALA A 314 -21.74 -14.65 -15.71
N PRO A 315 -22.17 -13.39 -15.89
CA PRO A 315 -23.59 -13.06 -15.84
C PRO A 315 -24.32 -13.84 -16.94
N HIS A 316 -25.29 -14.67 -16.53
CA HIS A 316 -26.21 -15.30 -17.47
C HIS A 316 -26.89 -14.20 -18.31
N PRO A 317 -26.96 -14.35 -19.64
CA PRO A 317 -27.68 -13.40 -20.47
C PRO A 317 -29.17 -13.43 -20.07
N PRO A 318 -29.86 -12.27 -20.05
CA PRO A 318 -31.28 -12.23 -19.74
C PRO A 318 -32.06 -13.05 -20.77
N THR A 319 -32.89 -13.95 -20.28
CA THR A 319 -33.85 -14.72 -21.08
C THR A 319 -34.77 -13.76 -21.83
N ALA A 320 -34.68 -13.75 -23.16
CA ALA A 320 -35.58 -13.00 -24.02
C ALA A 320 -37.00 -13.58 -23.90
N HIS A 321 -37.96 -12.76 -23.47
CA HIS A 321 -39.38 -13.04 -23.68
C HIS A 321 -39.71 -12.93 -25.17
N PRO A 322 -40.55 -13.83 -25.72
CA PRO A 322 -40.96 -13.75 -27.12
C PRO A 322 -41.89 -12.53 -27.33
N PRO A 323 -41.82 -11.83 -28.47
CA PRO A 323 -42.67 -10.69 -28.73
C PRO A 323 -44.11 -11.14 -28.98
N ALA A 324 -45.06 -10.37 -28.43
CA ALA A 324 -46.48 -10.53 -28.65
C ALA A 324 -46.85 -10.37 -30.13
N ALA A 325 -47.70 -11.27 -30.62
CA ALA A 325 -48.20 -11.28 -31.98
C ALA A 325 -49.04 -10.03 -32.29
N HIS A 326 -48.54 -9.15 -33.16
CA HIS A 326 -49.37 -8.16 -33.84
C HIS A 326 -50.12 -8.84 -34.99
N ARG A 327 -51.45 -8.92 -34.85
CA ARG A 327 -52.37 -9.25 -35.95
C ARG A 327 -52.31 -8.14 -37.00
N SER A 328 -51.78 -8.45 -38.18
CA SER A 328 -51.91 -7.62 -39.38
C SER A 328 -53.21 -7.94 -40.10
N ALA A 329 -54.02 -6.91 -40.35
CA ALA A 329 -55.23 -6.98 -41.15
C ALA A 329 -54.87 -7.12 -42.64
N ALA A 330 -55.43 -8.15 -43.28
CA ALA A 330 -55.29 -8.37 -44.71
C ALA A 330 -56.11 -7.34 -45.51
N GLY A 331 -55.41 -6.46 -46.24
CA GLY A 331 -55.96 -5.70 -47.35
C GLY A 331 -55.86 -6.52 -48.64
N HIS A 332 -57.00 -6.73 -49.28
CA HIS A 332 -57.22 -7.59 -50.43
C HIS A 332 -56.62 -7.01 -51.73
N LEU A 333 -56.16 -7.91 -52.61
CA LEU A 333 -55.56 -7.64 -53.91
C LEU A 333 -56.54 -7.00 -54.91
N SER A 334 -56.00 -6.17 -55.81
CA SER A 334 -56.51 -6.06 -57.18
C SER A 334 -55.36 -5.81 -58.15
N LYS A 335 -55.18 -6.73 -59.10
CA LYS A 335 -54.39 -6.55 -60.33
C LYS A 335 -55.36 -6.72 -61.50
N ASP A 336 -55.34 -5.74 -62.40
CA ASP A 336 -56.09 -5.66 -63.62
C ASP A 336 -55.60 -6.62 -64.73
N ARG A 337 -56.57 -7.29 -65.36
CA ARG A 337 -56.80 -7.54 -66.82
C ARG A 337 -55.79 -8.29 -67.70
N PRO A 338 -56.19 -8.70 -68.93
CA PRO A 338 -57.54 -8.97 -69.47
C PRO A 338 -57.80 -10.47 -69.73
#